data_AF-N4XUX7-F1
#
_entry.id   AF-N4XUX7-F1
#
_cell.length_a   1.000
_cell.length_b   1.000
_cell.length_c   1.000
_cell.angle_alpha   90.00
_cell.angle_beta   90.00
_cell.angle_gamma   90.00
#
_symmetry.space_group_name_H-M   'P 1'
#
loop_
_entity.id
_entity.type
_entity.pdbx_description
1 polymer ?
#
loop_
_entity_poly.entity_id
_entity_poly.type
_entity_poly.pdbx_seq_one_letter_code
_entity_poly.pdbx_strand_id
1 'polypeptide(L)'
;MKLLFLILPFLGSVLALVARDLQAACTCEPVVCLDSWPDSCYCANDAKKACYEKCGGTPPTYDTCPPRSIAVRAPQEAAPTPVSTPTPTPTSPSTCVCEPVVCLDSWPDSCYCNNTAKKNCYEKCGGELPKYQTCPPREVVPEPDPTECQCPEVVCIQSFPEGCYCANNAKLQCYEKCGGEKPVLSSCD
;
A
#
# COMPACT_ATOMS: atom_id res chain seq x y z
N MET A 1 9.04 15.13 -83.85
CA MET A 1 9.59 14.04 -83.00
C MET A 1 10.55 14.61 -81.96
N LYS A 2 10.09 15.16 -80.83
CA LYS A 2 11.00 15.55 -79.71
C LYS A 2 10.29 15.95 -78.40
N LEU A 3 9.00 15.66 -78.23
CA LEU A 3 8.20 16.20 -77.11
C LEU A 3 7.59 15.14 -76.17
N LEU A 4 8.03 13.88 -76.28
CA LEU A 4 7.47 12.76 -75.50
C LEU A 4 8.38 12.24 -74.36
N PHE A 5 9.56 12.83 -74.16
CA PHE A 5 10.54 12.34 -73.18
C PHE A 5 10.57 13.11 -71.84
N LEU A 6 9.70 14.10 -71.64
CA LEU A 6 9.72 14.96 -70.44
C LEU A 6 8.70 14.61 -69.34
N ILE A 7 7.91 13.55 -69.50
CA ILE A 7 6.83 13.21 -68.55
C ILE A 7 7.12 11.91 -67.76
N LEU A 8 8.23 11.23 -68.05
CA LEU A 8 8.57 9.93 -67.46
C LEU A 8 9.21 9.92 -66.04
N PRO A 9 9.70 11.02 -65.41
CA PRO A 9 10.25 10.92 -64.06
C PRO A 9 9.19 11.03 -62.94
N PHE A 10 7.93 11.39 -63.23
CA PHE A 10 6.92 11.64 -62.19
C PHE A 10 6.06 10.42 -61.81
N LEU A 11 6.17 9.30 -62.53
CA LEU A 11 5.38 8.08 -62.24
C LEU A 11 6.16 7.02 -61.43
N GLY A 12 7.43 7.27 -61.10
CA GLY A 12 8.30 6.31 -60.40
C GLY A 12 8.26 6.35 -58.86
N SER A 13 7.64 7.35 -58.25
CA SER A 13 7.81 7.62 -56.80
C SER A 13 6.65 7.20 -55.90
N VAL A 14 5.59 6.54 -56.41
CA VAL A 14 4.38 6.26 -55.61
C VAL A 14 4.37 4.84 -54.99
N LEU A 15 5.29 3.94 -55.37
CA LEU A 15 5.27 2.54 -54.91
C LEU A 15 6.17 2.20 -53.70
N ALA A 16 6.85 3.17 -53.10
CA ALA A 16 7.77 2.91 -51.97
C ALA A 16 7.19 3.21 -50.56
N LEU A 17 5.90 3.55 -50.44
CA LEU A 17 5.30 3.99 -49.16
C LEU A 17 4.35 2.99 -48.49
N VAL A 18 4.19 1.76 -49.00
CA VAL A 18 3.17 0.83 -48.48
C VAL A 18 3.80 -0.45 -47.93
N ALA A 19 4.60 -0.35 -46.87
CA ALA A 19 5.05 -1.54 -46.12
C ALA A 19 5.45 -1.25 -44.67
N ARG A 20 4.92 -0.23 -43.99
CA ARG A 20 5.15 -0.02 -42.54
C ARG A 20 4.02 0.79 -41.92
N ASP A 21 2.86 0.20 -41.64
CA ASP A 21 1.96 0.68 -40.57
C ASP A 21 0.74 -0.23 -40.36
N LEU A 22 1.02 -1.52 -40.14
CA LEU A 22 0.07 -2.43 -39.49
C LEU A 22 0.76 -3.15 -38.31
N GLN A 23 1.68 -2.46 -37.62
CA GLN A 23 1.89 -2.77 -36.21
C GLN A 23 0.74 -2.12 -35.48
N ALA A 24 -0.25 -2.95 -35.08
CA ALA A 24 -1.19 -2.57 -34.04
C ALA A 24 -0.41 -1.82 -32.95
N ALA A 25 -0.85 -0.60 -32.61
CA ALA A 25 -0.16 0.25 -31.64
C ALA A 25 0.07 -0.57 -30.37
N CYS A 26 1.29 -1.08 -30.20
CA CYS A 26 1.59 -1.94 -29.08
C CYS A 26 1.86 -1.04 -27.90
N THR A 27 0.80 -0.76 -27.16
CA THR A 27 0.84 0.10 -25.99
C THR A 27 1.37 -0.68 -24.81
N CYS A 28 2.49 -0.22 -24.27
CA CYS A 28 3.04 -0.76 -23.03
C CYS A 28 2.35 -0.12 -21.83
N GLU A 29 1.98 -0.94 -20.85
CA GLU A 29 1.37 -0.47 -19.61
C GLU A 29 2.39 0.35 -18.81
N PRO A 30 1.98 1.50 -18.24
CA PRO A 30 2.88 2.28 -17.40
C PRO A 30 3.19 1.48 -16.12
N VAL A 31 4.48 1.23 -15.88
CA VAL A 31 4.96 0.61 -14.64
C VAL A 31 5.35 1.72 -13.67
N VAL A 32 4.73 1.74 -12.49
CA VAL A 32 5.09 2.65 -11.40
C VAL A 32 6.18 1.97 -10.57
N CYS A 33 7.39 2.53 -10.61
CA CYS A 33 8.51 2.07 -9.79
C CYS A 33 8.52 2.82 -8.45
N LEU A 34 8.98 2.15 -7.39
CA LEU A 34 9.22 2.80 -6.10
C LEU A 34 10.33 3.86 -6.25
N ASP A 35 10.21 4.98 -5.55
CA ASP A 35 11.23 6.05 -5.53
C ASP A 35 12.42 5.71 -4.61
N SER A 36 12.88 4.46 -4.63
CA SER A 36 14.02 3.98 -3.84
C SER A 36 15.22 3.68 -4.74
N TRP A 37 16.34 4.37 -4.52
CA TRP A 37 17.59 4.09 -5.25
C TRP A 37 18.40 3.01 -4.52
N PRO A 38 18.91 1.95 -5.21
CA PRO A 38 18.97 1.77 -6.66
C PRO A 38 17.80 0.98 -7.29
N ASP A 39 16.82 0.51 -6.51
CA ASP A 39 15.76 -0.39 -6.99
C ASP A 39 14.90 0.20 -8.10
N SER A 40 14.65 1.52 -8.07
CA SER A 40 13.90 2.26 -9.08
C SER A 40 14.51 2.14 -10.48
N CYS A 41 15.84 2.17 -10.60
CA CYS A 41 16.58 2.02 -11.86
C CYS A 41 16.35 0.64 -12.48
N TYR A 42 16.44 -0.41 -11.66
CA TYR A 42 16.23 -1.77 -12.12
C TYR A 42 14.79 -1.99 -12.59
N CYS A 43 13.81 -1.51 -11.80
CA CYS A 43 12.40 -1.57 -12.17
C CYS A 43 12.12 -0.88 -13.51
N ALA A 44 12.68 0.31 -13.74
CA ALA A 44 12.51 1.02 -15.01
C ALA A 44 13.13 0.26 -16.21
N ASN A 45 14.31 -0.33 -16.02
CA ASN A 45 14.95 -1.15 -17.05
C ASN A 45 14.16 -2.44 -17.35
N ASP A 46 13.64 -3.10 -16.33
CA ASP A 46 12.81 -4.30 -16.47
C ASP A 46 11.49 -3.97 -17.20
N ALA A 47 10.88 -2.82 -16.91
CA ALA A 47 9.69 -2.36 -17.63
C ALA A 47 9.98 -2.10 -19.12
N LYS A 48 11.09 -1.42 -19.45
CA LYS A 48 11.54 -1.21 -20.84
C LYS A 48 11.78 -2.55 -21.55
N LYS A 49 12.43 -3.50 -20.87
CA LYS A 49 12.70 -4.84 -21.41
C LYS A 49 11.41 -5.63 -21.66
N ALA A 50 10.52 -5.69 -20.69
CA ALA A 50 9.25 -6.39 -20.81
C ALA A 50 8.39 -5.81 -21.95
N CYS A 51 8.38 -4.48 -22.09
CA CYS A 51 7.73 -3.79 -23.21
C CYS A 51 8.33 -4.21 -24.56
N TYR A 52 9.66 -4.23 -24.69
CA TYR A 52 10.35 -4.68 -25.90
C TYR A 52 10.08 -6.16 -26.21
N GLU A 53 10.07 -7.04 -25.22
CA GLU A 53 9.75 -8.47 -25.42
C GLU A 53 8.30 -8.69 -25.85
N LYS A 54 7.37 -7.89 -25.32
CA LYS A 54 5.93 -7.94 -25.65
C LYS A 54 5.64 -7.38 -27.05
N CYS A 55 6.26 -6.25 -27.38
CA CYS A 55 5.91 -5.45 -28.55
C CYS A 55 6.91 -5.55 -29.71
N GLY A 56 8.11 -6.09 -29.47
CA GLY A 56 9.22 -6.01 -30.40
C GLY A 56 9.69 -4.56 -30.63
N GLY A 57 10.27 -4.32 -31.81
CA GLY A 57 10.71 -2.99 -32.25
C GLY A 57 12.22 -2.80 -32.17
N THR A 58 12.65 -1.57 -31.90
CA THR A 58 14.07 -1.25 -31.70
C THR A 58 14.45 -1.58 -30.25
N PRO A 59 15.59 -2.26 -30.00
CA PRO A 59 16.05 -2.54 -28.65
C PRO A 59 16.14 -1.27 -27.79
N PRO A 60 15.60 -1.27 -26.55
CA PRO A 60 15.62 -0.09 -25.70
C PRO A 60 17.03 0.15 -25.16
N THR A 61 17.35 1.42 -24.90
CA THR A 61 18.55 1.79 -24.15
C THR A 61 18.27 1.66 -22.66
N TYR A 62 19.09 0.86 -21.98
CA TYR A 62 19.03 0.67 -20.53
C TYR A 62 19.93 1.68 -19.80
N ASP A 63 19.46 2.13 -18.65
CA ASP A 63 20.24 2.97 -17.75
C ASP A 63 21.23 2.10 -16.95
N THR A 64 22.42 2.61 -16.67
CA THR A 64 23.42 1.89 -15.87
C THR A 64 23.05 1.97 -14.39
N CYS A 65 22.52 0.89 -13.82
CA CYS A 65 22.20 0.84 -12.40
C CYS A 65 23.42 0.47 -11.54
N PRO A 66 23.59 1.05 -10.33
CA PRO A 66 24.65 0.66 -9.40
C PRO A 66 24.52 -0.82 -9.00
N PRO A 67 25.62 -1.53 -8.70
CA PRO A 67 25.55 -2.92 -8.26
C PRO A 67 24.61 -3.03 -7.06
N ARG A 68 23.68 -3.99 -7.10
CA ARG A 68 22.96 -4.37 -5.88
C ARG A 68 24.02 -4.90 -4.93
N SER A 69 24.28 -4.17 -3.84
CA SER A 69 25.10 -4.66 -2.74
C SER A 69 24.32 -5.75 -2.04
N ILE A 70 24.20 -6.90 -2.70
CA ILE A 70 23.85 -8.13 -2.02
C ILE A 70 25.10 -8.39 -1.18
N ALA A 71 25.09 -7.90 0.06
CA ALA A 71 25.83 -8.58 1.09
C ALA A 71 25.31 -10.01 1.03
N VAL A 72 26.07 -10.89 0.38
CA VAL A 72 25.82 -12.33 0.41
C VAL A 72 25.78 -12.62 1.90
N ARG A 73 24.57 -12.80 2.43
CA ARG A 73 24.41 -13.27 3.80
C ARG A 73 25.29 -14.51 3.83
N ALA A 74 26.31 -14.49 4.69
CA ALA A 74 27.20 -15.63 4.86
C ALA A 74 26.31 -16.88 4.88
N PRO A 75 26.67 -17.97 4.16
CA PRO A 75 25.90 -19.20 4.19
C PRO A 75 25.52 -19.44 5.64
N GLN A 76 24.22 -19.34 5.97
CA GLN A 76 23.79 -19.85 7.25
C GLN A 76 24.19 -21.30 7.19
N GLU A 77 25.14 -21.66 8.05
CA GLU A 77 25.55 -23.02 8.33
C GLU A 77 24.30 -23.88 8.26
N ALA A 78 24.30 -24.84 7.34
CA ALA A 78 23.12 -25.56 6.93
C ALA A 78 22.34 -25.97 8.19
N ALA A 79 21.08 -25.55 8.27
CA ALA A 79 20.19 -26.05 9.29
C ALA A 79 20.32 -27.58 9.28
N PRO A 80 20.48 -28.24 10.44
CA PRO A 80 20.67 -29.68 10.50
C PRO A 80 19.57 -30.36 9.68
N THR A 81 19.99 -31.33 8.88
CA THR A 81 19.19 -32.21 8.03
C THR A 81 17.82 -32.48 8.65
N PRO A 82 16.69 -32.35 7.91
CA PRO A 82 15.40 -32.76 8.44
C PRO A 82 15.45 -34.25 8.73
N VAL A 83 15.56 -34.59 10.01
CA VAL A 83 15.33 -35.94 10.51
C VAL A 83 13.91 -36.30 10.08
N SER A 84 13.78 -37.39 9.33
CA SER A 84 12.48 -37.94 8.95
C SER A 84 11.65 -38.13 10.21
N THR A 85 10.60 -37.34 10.33
CA THR A 85 9.61 -37.43 11.41
C THR A 85 9.06 -38.86 11.42
N PRO A 86 9.13 -39.60 12.54
CA PRO A 86 8.38 -40.85 12.65
C PRO A 86 6.89 -40.52 12.49
N THR A 87 6.20 -41.34 11.69
CA THR A 87 4.75 -41.35 11.57
C THR A 87 4.10 -41.12 12.94
N PRO A 88 3.26 -40.08 13.11
CA PRO A 88 2.62 -39.87 14.39
C PRO A 88 1.65 -41.03 14.64
N THR A 89 1.97 -41.84 15.64
CA THR A 89 1.01 -42.71 16.32
C THR A 89 -0.24 -41.87 16.62
N PRO A 90 -1.46 -42.33 16.31
CA PRO A 90 -2.69 -41.59 16.59
C PRO A 90 -2.91 -41.51 18.10
N THR A 91 -2.33 -40.48 18.70
CA THR A 91 -2.56 -40.10 20.09
C THR A 91 -3.84 -39.26 20.12
N SER A 92 -4.89 -39.89 20.64
CA SER A 92 -6.11 -39.34 21.27
C SER A 92 -6.47 -37.85 21.04
N PRO A 93 -7.73 -37.55 20.68
CA PRO A 93 -8.15 -36.22 20.24
C PRO A 93 -8.26 -35.24 21.40
N SER A 94 -7.33 -34.28 21.48
CA SER A 94 -7.58 -33.01 22.18
C SER A 94 -6.72 -31.87 21.63
N THR A 95 -6.49 -31.81 20.32
CA THR A 95 -5.80 -30.68 19.68
C THR A 95 -6.73 -29.49 19.63
N CYS A 96 -6.91 -28.81 20.76
CA CYS A 96 -7.56 -27.52 20.76
C CYS A 96 -6.62 -26.51 20.09
N VAL A 97 -7.03 -26.02 18.91
CA VAL A 97 -6.26 -25.06 18.11
C VAL A 97 -6.78 -23.66 18.41
N CYS A 98 -5.88 -22.77 18.83
CA CYS A 98 -6.18 -21.37 19.04
C CYS A 98 -6.05 -20.60 17.73
N GLU A 99 -7.01 -19.73 17.42
CA GLU A 99 -6.91 -18.87 16.24
C GLU A 99 -5.74 -17.89 16.38
N PRO A 100 -4.97 -17.64 15.30
CA PRO A 100 -3.93 -16.61 15.32
C PRO A 100 -4.58 -15.24 15.49
N VAL A 101 -4.16 -14.49 16.51
CA VAL A 101 -4.57 -13.10 16.72
C VAL A 101 -3.48 -12.18 16.20
N VAL A 102 -3.83 -11.31 15.27
CA VAL A 102 -2.93 -10.26 14.76
C VAL A 102 -3.08 -9.04 15.65
N CYS A 103 -2.03 -8.70 16.37
CA CYS A 103 -1.96 -7.49 17.19
C CYS A 103 -1.31 -6.35 16.41
N LEU A 104 -1.74 -5.11 16.68
CA LEU A 104 -1.06 -3.92 16.16
C LEU A 104 0.36 -3.85 16.71
N ASP A 105 1.33 -3.42 15.90
CA ASP A 105 2.73 -3.20 16.32
C ASP A 105 2.91 -1.83 17.02
N SER A 106 1.95 -1.44 17.86
CA SER A 106 1.98 -0.22 18.67
C SER A 106 2.16 -0.57 20.14
N TRP A 107 3.09 0.10 20.82
CA TRP A 107 3.28 -0.07 22.27
C TRP A 107 2.57 1.07 23.03
N PRO A 108 1.74 0.79 24.05
CA PRO A 108 1.60 -0.48 24.79
C PRO A 108 0.49 -1.44 24.30
N ASP A 109 -0.32 -1.08 23.29
CA ASP A 109 -1.50 -1.87 22.90
C ASP A 109 -1.20 -3.30 22.44
N SER A 110 -0.10 -3.50 21.74
CA SER A 110 0.45 -4.81 21.34
C SER A 110 0.61 -5.76 22.53
N CYS A 111 1.08 -5.27 23.69
CA CYS A 111 1.27 -6.07 24.89
C CYS A 111 -0.05 -6.63 25.42
N TYR A 112 -1.05 -5.75 25.54
CA TYR A 112 -2.38 -6.09 26.02
C TYR A 112 -3.10 -7.05 25.08
N CYS A 113 -3.00 -6.81 23.77
CA CYS A 113 -3.56 -7.70 22.76
C CYS A 113 -2.95 -9.10 22.84
N ASN A 114 -1.62 -9.22 22.89
CA ASN A 114 -0.93 -10.50 22.98
C ASN A 114 -1.27 -11.26 24.27
N ASN A 115 -1.34 -10.57 25.40
CA ASN A 115 -1.72 -11.19 26.68
C ASN A 115 -3.18 -11.68 26.65
N THR A 116 -4.09 -10.89 26.08
CA THR A 116 -5.49 -11.28 25.90
C THR A 116 -5.62 -12.49 24.99
N ALA A 117 -4.89 -12.54 23.88
CA ALA A 117 -4.89 -13.69 22.97
C ALA A 117 -4.43 -14.98 23.67
N LYS A 118 -3.34 -14.91 24.45
CA LYS A 118 -2.86 -16.04 25.27
C LYS A 118 -3.89 -16.47 26.31
N LYS A 119 -4.49 -15.51 27.02
CA LYS A 119 -5.54 -15.78 28.03
C LYS A 119 -6.73 -16.49 27.40
N ASN A 120 -7.26 -15.94 26.31
CA ASN A 120 -8.43 -16.50 25.61
C ASN A 120 -8.13 -17.91 25.08
N CYS A 121 -6.93 -18.15 24.58
CA CYS A 121 -6.48 -19.46 24.14
C CYS A 121 -6.47 -20.47 25.31
N TYR A 122 -5.89 -20.09 26.45
CA TYR A 122 -5.90 -20.91 27.67
C TYR A 122 -7.32 -21.17 28.20
N GLU A 123 -8.22 -20.17 28.17
CA GLU A 123 -9.61 -20.35 28.61
C GLU A 123 -10.40 -21.28 27.68
N LYS A 124 -10.14 -21.21 26.37
CA LYS A 124 -10.78 -22.05 25.34
C LYS A 124 -10.26 -23.49 25.36
N CYS A 125 -8.96 -23.65 25.54
CA CYS A 125 -8.26 -24.92 25.31
C CYS A 125 -7.71 -25.59 26.57
N GLY A 126 -7.68 -24.88 27.70
CA GLY A 126 -6.93 -25.29 28.89
C GLY A 126 -5.42 -25.32 28.63
N GLY A 127 -4.73 -26.21 29.35
CA GLY A 127 -3.29 -26.45 29.22
C GLY A 127 -2.48 -25.87 30.37
N GLU A 128 -1.23 -25.52 30.10
CA GLU A 128 -0.38 -24.82 31.07
C GLU A 128 -0.73 -23.35 31.13
N LEU A 129 -0.73 -22.78 32.34
CA LEU A 129 -1.02 -21.37 32.56
C LEU A 129 -0.02 -20.49 31.77
N PRO A 130 -0.48 -19.61 30.86
CA PRO A 130 0.41 -18.84 30.02
C PRO A 130 1.17 -17.78 30.84
N LYS A 131 2.44 -17.57 30.49
CA LYS A 131 3.23 -16.44 31.01
C LYS A 131 2.85 -15.17 30.26
N TYR A 132 2.37 -14.18 31.02
CA TYR A 132 2.01 -12.86 30.51
C TYR A 132 3.20 -11.90 30.53
N GLN A 133 3.22 -10.97 29.58
CA GLN A 133 4.14 -9.85 29.59
C GLN A 133 3.65 -8.79 30.59
N THR A 134 4.54 -8.07 31.25
CA THR A 134 4.16 -6.91 32.07
C THR A 134 3.91 -5.72 31.16
N CYS A 135 2.66 -5.28 31.03
CA CYS A 135 2.31 -4.12 30.22
C CYS A 135 2.37 -2.83 31.08
N PRO A 136 2.83 -1.69 30.52
CA PRO A 136 2.74 -0.39 31.20
C PRO A 136 1.27 -0.05 31.46
N PRO A 137 0.91 0.63 32.57
CA PRO A 137 -0.45 1.05 32.83
C PRO A 137 -1.04 1.81 31.63
N ARG A 138 -2.29 1.50 31.26
CA ARG A 138 -3.01 2.35 30.31
C ARG A 138 -3.15 3.72 30.92
N GLU A 139 -2.72 4.75 30.19
CA GLU A 139 -3.16 6.10 30.50
C GLU A 139 -4.68 6.08 30.42
N VAL A 140 -5.31 6.27 31.57
CA VAL A 140 -6.75 6.45 31.61
C VAL A 140 -6.94 7.82 30.98
N VAL A 141 -7.32 7.85 29.70
CA VAL A 141 -7.85 9.07 29.11
C VAL A 141 -9.01 9.44 30.03
N PRO A 142 -8.94 10.59 30.74
CA PRO A 142 -10.01 10.98 31.64
C PRO A 142 -11.29 10.94 30.82
N GLU A 143 -12.25 10.13 31.26
CA GLU A 143 -13.58 10.18 30.67
C GLU A 143 -14.02 11.64 30.79
N PRO A 144 -14.37 12.30 29.67
CA PRO A 144 -14.71 13.71 29.71
C PRO A 144 -15.80 13.89 30.74
N ASP A 145 -15.58 14.82 31.68
CA ASP A 145 -16.49 15.05 32.79
C ASP A 145 -17.91 15.24 32.23
N PRO A 146 -18.88 14.37 32.59
CA PRO A 146 -20.23 14.40 32.01
C PRO A 146 -21.00 15.69 32.31
N THR A 147 -20.43 16.61 33.10
CA THR A 147 -20.97 17.93 33.34
C THR A 147 -20.66 18.97 32.26
N GLU A 148 -19.71 18.70 31.35
CA GLU A 148 -19.41 19.61 30.25
C GLU A 148 -20.25 19.29 29.01
N CYS A 149 -20.89 20.31 28.44
CA CYS A 149 -21.76 20.11 27.28
C CYS A 149 -20.95 19.73 26.04
N GLN A 150 -21.17 18.52 25.52
CA GLN A 150 -20.45 18.01 24.36
C GLN A 150 -21.14 18.41 23.05
N CYS A 151 -20.40 19.16 22.24
CA CYS A 151 -20.79 19.48 20.88
C CYS A 151 -20.45 18.33 19.92
N PRO A 152 -21.30 18.05 18.93
CA PRO A 152 -21.01 17.03 17.93
C PRO A 152 -19.74 17.39 17.17
N GLU A 153 -18.85 16.41 16.98
CA GLU A 153 -17.70 16.56 16.12
C GLU A 153 -18.18 16.55 14.66
N VAL A 154 -18.17 17.73 14.03
CA VAL A 154 -18.53 17.90 12.62
C VAL A 154 -17.26 18.03 11.81
N VAL A 155 -16.99 17.05 10.95
CA VAL A 155 -15.85 17.08 10.03
C VAL A 155 -16.24 17.83 8.77
N CYS A 156 -15.62 18.98 8.54
CA CYS A 156 -15.85 19.81 7.37
C CYS A 156 -14.81 19.54 6.27
N ILE A 157 -15.25 19.57 5.01
CA ILE A 157 -14.34 19.53 3.87
C ILE A 157 -13.46 20.77 3.85
N GLN A 158 -12.22 20.64 3.38
CA GLN A 158 -11.26 21.75 3.35
C GLN A 158 -11.37 22.61 2.07
N SER A 159 -12.52 22.58 1.39
CA SER A 159 -12.77 23.42 0.20
C SER A 159 -13.36 24.76 0.60
N PHE A 160 -13.02 25.81 -0.14
CA PHE A 160 -13.64 27.12 0.00
C PHE A 160 -14.69 27.32 -1.10
N PRO A 161 -15.90 27.82 -0.77
CA PRO A 161 -16.33 28.33 0.53
C PRO A 161 -17.06 27.30 1.43
N GLU A 162 -17.35 26.09 0.94
CA GLU A 162 -18.24 25.14 1.61
C GLU A 162 -17.74 24.68 2.99
N GLY A 163 -16.43 24.49 3.11
CA GLY A 163 -15.76 24.17 4.37
C GLY A 163 -15.94 25.25 5.44
N CYS A 164 -15.87 26.52 5.02
CA CYS A 164 -16.07 27.67 5.90
C CYS A 164 -17.52 27.72 6.41
N TYR A 165 -18.50 27.57 5.51
CA TYR A 165 -19.91 27.53 5.92
C TYR A 165 -20.22 26.34 6.82
N CYS A 166 -19.65 25.16 6.54
CA CYS A 166 -19.77 23.98 7.38
C CYS A 166 -19.24 24.25 8.80
N ALA A 167 -18.02 24.82 8.92
CA ALA A 167 -17.42 25.11 10.21
C ALA A 167 -18.23 26.15 11.01
N ASN A 168 -18.74 27.18 10.33
CA ASN A 168 -19.63 28.17 10.95
C ASN A 168 -20.93 27.54 11.45
N ASN A 169 -21.55 26.66 10.65
CA ASN A 169 -22.77 25.97 11.04
C ASN A 169 -22.53 25.02 12.23
N ALA A 170 -21.41 24.31 12.26
CA ALA A 170 -21.04 23.46 13.40
C ALA A 170 -20.89 24.27 14.71
N LYS A 171 -20.27 25.45 14.65
CA LYS A 171 -20.16 26.37 15.80
C LYS A 171 -21.54 26.86 16.27
N LEU A 172 -22.43 27.22 15.33
CA LEU A 172 -23.78 27.65 15.67
C LEU A 172 -24.59 26.52 16.32
N GLN A 173 -24.57 25.32 15.77
CA GLN A 173 -25.25 24.16 16.34
C GLN A 173 -24.73 23.82 17.74
N CYS A 174 -23.42 23.91 17.94
CA CYS A 174 -22.80 23.76 19.25
C CYS A 174 -23.32 24.80 20.25
N TYR A 175 -23.34 26.07 19.85
CA TYR A 175 -23.88 27.17 20.67
C TYR A 175 -25.38 26.99 20.97
N GLU A 176 -26.19 26.57 20.01
CA GLU A 176 -27.63 26.32 20.21
C GLU A 176 -27.87 25.16 21.18
N LYS A 177 -27.04 24.11 21.12
CA LYS A 177 -27.15 22.94 21.98
C LYS A 177 -26.64 23.19 23.40
N CYS A 178 -25.52 23.91 23.52
CA CYS A 178 -24.75 24.03 24.76
C CYS A 178 -24.82 25.41 25.41
N GLY A 179 -25.34 26.43 24.71
CA GLY A 179 -25.29 27.82 25.16
C GLY A 179 -23.87 28.38 25.15
N GLY A 180 -23.60 29.31 26.07
CA GLY A 180 -22.29 29.95 26.24
C GLY A 180 -22.18 31.32 25.58
N GLU A 181 -20.97 31.71 25.20
CA GLU A 181 -20.72 32.93 24.44
C GLU A 181 -21.05 32.71 22.96
N LYS A 182 -21.72 33.69 22.33
CA LYS A 182 -22.10 33.58 20.92
C LYS A 182 -20.85 33.46 20.04
N PRO A 183 -20.75 32.45 19.16
CA PRO A 183 -19.54 32.22 18.40
C PRO A 183 -19.32 33.34 17.37
N VAL A 184 -18.06 33.77 17.23
CA VAL A 184 -17.64 34.63 16.12
C VAL A 184 -17.48 33.77 14.87
N LEU A 185 -18.28 34.07 13.85
CA LEU A 185 -18.29 33.36 12.57
C LEU A 185 -17.25 33.96 11.62
N SER A 186 -16.60 33.11 10.84
CA SER A 186 -15.67 33.54 9.79
C SER A 186 -16.47 34.08 8.58
N SER A 187 -15.91 35.07 7.87
CA SER A 187 -16.44 35.44 6.55
C SER A 187 -16.06 34.36 5.54
N CYS A 188 -17.03 33.92 4.75
CA CYS A 188 -16.89 32.82 3.78
C CYS A 188 -17.13 33.29 2.33
N ASP A 189 -17.04 34.61 2.09
CA ASP A 189 -17.29 35.25 0.80
C ASP A 189 -16.01 35.41 -0.03
#